data_AF-A0A7L8SKM4-F1
#
_entry.id   AF-A0A7L8SKM4-F1
#
_cell.length_a   1.000
_cell.length_b   1.000
_cell.length_c   1.000
_cell.angle_alpha   90.00
_cell.angle_beta   90.00
_cell.angle_gamma   90.00
#
_symmetry.space_group_name_H-M   'P 1'
#
loop_
_entity.id
_entity.type
_entity.pdbx_description
1 polymer ?
#
loop_
_entity_poly.entity_id
_entity_poly.type
_entity_poly.pdbx_seq_one_letter_code
_entity_poly.pdbx_strand_id
1 'polypeptide(L)' 'MIPLSQLRVIVEETSKGQFSWALLERKEACIVDDCVAQSDEGFAEFDLALEAGFADLKVLASKA' A
#
# COMPACT_ATOMS: atom_id res chain seq x y z
N MET A 1 -17.45 -3.29 5.10
CA MET A 1 -16.98 -3.72 3.77
C MET A 1 -16.42 -2.49 3.09
N ILE A 2 -15.11 -2.44 2.90
CA ILE A 2 -14.42 -1.31 2.26
C ILE A 2 -14.44 -1.60 0.76
N PRO A 3 -15.05 -0.74 -0.08
CA PRO A 3 -15.01 -0.96 -1.51
C PRO A 3 -13.57 -0.85 -2.02
N LEU A 4 -13.11 -1.91 -2.69
CA LEU A 4 -11.79 -1.99 -3.32
C LEU A 4 -11.43 -0.80 -4.22
N SER A 5 -12.44 -0.14 -4.77
CA SER A 5 -12.35 1.09 -5.55
C SER A 5 -11.65 2.25 -4.84
N GLN A 6 -11.40 2.14 -3.54
CA GLN A 6 -10.83 3.18 -2.68
C GLN A 6 -9.41 2.87 -2.17
N LEU A 7 -8.84 1.72 -2.51
CA LEU A 7 -7.49 1.34 -2.06
C LEU A 7 -6.41 1.70 -3.08
N ARG A 8 -5.28 2.24 -2.61
CA ARG A 8 -4.12 2.56 -3.43
C ARG A 8 -2.83 2.06 -2.79
N VAL A 9 -1.91 1.58 -3.62
CA VAL A 9 -0.53 1.27 -3.21
C VAL A 9 0.31 2.53 -3.45
N ILE A 10 1.06 2.95 -2.44
CA ILE A 10 2.13 3.93 -2.59
C ILE A 10 3.45 3.24 -2.26
N VAL A 11 4.51 3.67 -2.96
CA VAL A 11 5.87 3.24 -2.68
C VAL A 11 6.69 4.49 -2.42
N GLU A 12 7.37 4.51 -1.28
CA GLU A 12 8.16 5.64 -0.81
C GLU A 12 9.61 5.19 -0.60
N GLU A 13 10.56 6.03 -0.98
CA GLU A 13 11.97 5.82 -0.66
C GLU A 13 12.21 6.28 0.79
N THR A 14 12.32 5.34 1.72
CA THR A 14 12.49 5.61 3.17
C THR A 14 13.94 5.92 3.53
N SER A 15 14.88 5.47 2.72
CA SER A 15 16.32 5.73 2.82
C SER A 15 16.96 5.53 1.45
N LYS A 16 18.17 6.05 1.24
CA LYS A 16 18.84 6.02 -0.07
C LYS A 16 18.93 4.58 -0.61
N GLY A 17 18.18 4.29 -1.69
CA GLY A 17 18.10 2.96 -2.30
C GLY A 17 17.29 1.94 -1.50
N GLN A 18 16.43 2.40 -0.59
CA GLN A 18 15.52 1.58 0.20
C GLN A 18 14.09 2.10 0.03
N PHE A 19 13.21 1.21 -0.44
CA PHE A 19 11.83 1.49 -0.76
C PHE A 19 10.91 0.73 0.18
N SER A 20 9.85 1.38 0.65
CA SER A 20 8.80 0.74 1.43
C SER A 20 7.46 1.01 0.76
N TRP A 21 6.52 0.08 0.88
CA TRP A 21 5.18 0.26 0.36
C TRP A 21 4.17 0.50 1.48
N ALA A 22 3.12 1.26 1.18
CA ALA A 22 1.97 1.41 2.05
C ALA A 22 0.67 1.32 1.24
N LEU A 23 -0.33 0.67 1.81
CA LEU A 23 -1.69 0.61 1.32
C LEU A 23 -2.51 1.68 2.03
N LEU A 24 -3.06 2.58 1.25
CA LEU A 24 -3.91 3.66 1.74
C LEU A 24 -5.35 3.44 1.26
N GLU A 25 -6.29 3.61 2.17
CA GLU A 25 -7.72 3.62 1.91
C GLU A 25 -8.23 5.07 1.85
N ARG A 26 -8.81 5.45 0.72
CA ARG A 26 -9.48 6.74 0.56
C ARG A 26 -10.94 6.65 0.97
N LYS A 27 -11.27 7.16 2.15
CA LYS A 27 -12.66 7.27 2.60
C LYS A 27 -13.29 8.52 1.97
N GLU A 28 -14.29 8.38 1.11
CA GLU A 28 -14.99 9.53 0.48
C GLU A 28 -15.55 10.56 1.49
N ALA A 29 -15.81 10.12 2.72
CA ALA A 29 -16.29 10.98 3.81
C ALA A 29 -15.16 11.75 4.55
N CYS A 30 -13.88 11.47 4.26
CA CYS A 30 -12.73 12.09 4.93
C CYS A 30 -11.67 12.50 3.91
N ILE A 31 -11.12 13.70 4.07
CA ILE A 31 -10.02 14.21 3.25
C ILE A 31 -8.70 13.46 3.55
N VAL A 32 -8.69 12.64 4.61
CA VAL A 32 -7.53 11.90 5.09
C VAL A 32 -7.57 10.47 4.58
N ASP A 33 -6.51 10.05 3.90
CA ASP A 33 -6.31 8.65 3.53
C ASP A 33 -5.85 7.85 4.77
N ASP A 34 -6.46 6.69 4.99
CA ASP A 34 -6.18 5.81 6.14
C ASP A 34 -5.14 4.76 5.74
N CYS A 35 -4.09 4.58 6.55
CA CYS A 35 -3.08 3.55 6.27
C CYS A 35 -3.57 2.20 6.80
N VAL A 36 -3.91 1.29 5.88
CA VAL A 36 -4.49 0.00 6.23
C VAL A 36 -3.47 -1.13 6.27
N ALA A 37 -2.34 -0.97 5.57
CA ALA A 37 -1.20 -1.88 5.65
C ALA A 37 0.06 -1.16 5.18
N GLN A 38 1.23 -1.62 5.62
CA GLN A 38 2.52 -1.14 5.15
C GLN A 38 3.55 -2.27 5.21
N SER A 39 4.62 -2.15 4.45
CA SER A 39 5.76 -3.06 4.55
C SER A 39 6.51 -2.86 5.86
N ASP A 40 6.71 -3.93 6.62
CA ASP A 40 7.61 -3.94 7.79
C ASP A 40 9.09 -3.84 7.38
N GLU A 41 9.42 -4.26 6.15
CA GLU A 41 10.79 -4.26 5.61
C GLU A 41 10.96 -3.31 4.42
N GLY A 42 12.18 -2.80 4.25
CA GLY A 42 12.55 -1.96 3.11
C GLY A 42 13.22 -2.78 2.00
N PHE A 43 12.73 -2.62 0.78
CA PHE A 43 13.19 -3.27 -0.43
C PHE A 43 14.32 -2.49 -1.10
N ALA A 44 15.27 -3.17 -1.75
CA ALA A 44 16.36 -2.53 -2.48
C ALA A 44 15.95 -1.95 -3.84
N GLU A 45 14.80 -2.37 -4.37
CA GLU A 45 14.30 -2.00 -5.69
C GLU A 45 12.85 -1.55 -5.61
N PHE A 46 12.50 -0.50 -6.37
CA PHE A 46 11.16 0.07 -6.40
C PHE A 46 10.13 -0.95 -6.93
N ASP A 47 10.47 -1.67 -8.00
CA ASP A 47 9.58 -2.66 -8.61
C ASP A 47 9.24 -3.79 -7.63
N LEU A 48 10.21 -4.25 -6.83
CA LEU A 48 9.97 -5.28 -5.80
C LEU A 48 9.02 -4.79 -4.70
N ALA A 49 9.20 -3.54 -4.23
CA ALA A 49 8.28 -2.94 -3.27
C ALA A 49 6.86 -2.81 -3.86
N LEU A 50 6.76 -2.42 -5.13
CA LEU A 50 5.49 -2.24 -5.82
C LEU A 50 4.76 -3.57 -6.01
N GLU A 51 5.45 -4.61 -6.47
CA GLU A 51 4.89 -5.95 -6.64
C GLU A 51 4.40 -6.54 -5.32
N ALA A 52 5.20 -6.39 -4.25
CA ALA A 52 4.82 -6.82 -2.90
C ALA A 52 3.55 -6.08 -2.43
N GLY A 53 3.50 -4.76 -2.56
CA GLY A 53 2.32 -3.96 -2.19
C GLY A 53 1.06 -4.35 -2.98
N PHE A 54 1.18 -4.64 -4.28
CA PHE A 54 0.05 -5.12 -5.08
C PHE A 54 -0.38 -6.55 -4.74
N ALA A 55 0.55 -7.43 -4.36
CA ALA A 55 0.22 -8.76 -3.89
C ALA A 55 -0.62 -8.68 -2.60
N ASP A 56 -0.21 -7.86 -1.64
CA ASP A 56 -0.97 -7.62 -0.41
C ASP A 56 -2.32 -6.95 -0.68
N LEU A 57 -2.37 -5.98 -1.61
CA LEU A 57 -3.64 -5.38 -2.03
C LEU A 57 -4.63 -6.44 -2.53
N LYS A 58 -4.17 -7.40 -3.35
CA LYS A 58 -5.02 -8.49 -3.86
C LYS A 58 -5.48 -9.43 -2.75
N VAL A 59 -4.67 -9.69 -1.74
CA VAL A 59 -5.07 -10.50 -0.58
C VAL A 59 -6.13 -9.76 0.23
N LEU A 60 -5.93 -8.47 0.47
CA LEU A 60 -6.87 -7.62 1.20
C LEU A 60 -8.20 -7.49 0.44
N ALA A 61 -8.13 -7.35 -0.87
CA ALA A 61 -9.27 -7.39 -1.80
C ALA A 61 -10.08 -8.68 -1.69
N SER A 62 -9.39 -9.81 -1.55
CA SER A 62 -10.03 -11.13 -1.50
C SER A 62 -10.67 -11.44 -0.14
N LYS A 63 -10.38 -10.64 0.90
CA LYS A 63 -10.92 -10.78 2.25
C LYS A 63 -12.12 -9.85 2.53
N ALA A 64 -12.39 -8.88 1.66
CA ALA A 64 -13.46 -7.88 1.80
C ALA A 64 -14.81 -8.38 1.28
#